data_AF-A0A940VR34-F1
#
_entry.id   AF-A0A940VR34-F1
#
_cell.length_a   1.000
_cell.length_b   1.000
_cell.length_c   1.000
_cell.angle_alpha   90.00
_cell.angle_beta   90.00
_cell.angle_gamma   90.00
#
_symmetry.space_group_name_H-M   'P 1'
#
loop_
_entity.id
_entity.type
_entity.pdbx_description
1 polymer ?
#
loop_
_entity_poly.entity_id
_entity_poly.type
_entity_poly.pdbx_seq_one_letter_code
_entity_poly.pdbx_strand_id
1 'polypeptide(L)'
;LGPGVLLFLPMLYAMIIGAVISLPKLKILSIPEMNISAKCLGLATLMLIAKLGVLMGPNLVKLMQSGLALCFQELGHFIGTILFGLPIALMLGLGRESIGATYSIDREPNIAIIAEKYGLDSPEGRGVMAVYICGTLFGAIWLGFVAGFVASLNIIHPYALAMGAGVGSGSMMAASSGAIAAAVPSMAKDILMYAGASNLLTSIIGVYFALFVSLPVTVFLYNKLSPIIGVSQRKRLEGGK
;
A
#
# COMPACT_ATOMS: atom_id res chain seq x y z
N LEU A 1 -12.74 21.39 -12.31
CA LEU A 1 -11.84 20.62 -13.19
C LEU A 1 -12.70 19.62 -13.96
N GLY A 2 -12.45 19.41 -15.25
CA GLY A 2 -13.19 18.43 -16.07
C GLY A 2 -12.87 16.97 -15.72
N PRO A 3 -13.64 15.99 -16.22
CA PRO A 3 -13.39 14.58 -15.95
C PRO A 3 -12.08 14.12 -16.59
N GLY A 4 -11.25 13.39 -15.84
CA GLY A 4 -10.02 12.77 -16.34
C GLY A 4 -8.82 13.69 -16.42
N VAL A 5 -8.85 14.85 -15.74
CA VAL A 5 -7.68 15.72 -15.63
C VAL A 5 -6.62 15.03 -14.76
N LEU A 6 -5.47 14.73 -15.35
CA LEU A 6 -4.29 14.33 -14.60
C LEU A 6 -3.85 15.49 -13.71
N LEU A 7 -4.15 15.41 -12.42
CA LEU A 7 -3.59 16.30 -11.42
C LEU A 7 -2.13 15.92 -11.20
N PHE A 8 -1.24 16.51 -11.99
CA PHE A 8 0.19 16.45 -11.73
C PHE A 8 0.49 17.31 -10.50
N LEU A 9 0.38 16.69 -9.34
CA LEU A 9 0.60 17.37 -8.07
C LEU A 9 2.09 17.69 -7.93
N PRO A 10 2.45 18.77 -7.20
CA PRO A 10 3.84 19.06 -6.85
C PRO A 10 4.57 17.84 -6.29
N MET A 11 3.86 16.99 -5.57
CA MET A 11 4.38 15.74 -5.02
C MET A 11 4.70 14.68 -6.07
N LEU A 12 3.94 14.54 -7.16
CA LEU A 12 4.29 13.64 -8.26
C LEU A 12 5.58 14.10 -8.94
N TYR A 13 5.73 15.40 -9.19
CA TYR A 13 6.97 15.98 -9.69
C TYR A 13 8.14 15.76 -8.72
N ALA A 14 7.95 15.99 -7.43
CA ALA A 14 8.97 15.76 -6.41
C ALA A 14 9.42 14.29 -6.36
N MET A 15 8.49 13.33 -6.49
CA MET A 15 8.82 11.90 -6.53
C MET A 15 9.56 11.52 -7.81
N ILE A 16 9.16 12.03 -8.98
CA ILE A 16 9.87 11.75 -10.25
C ILE A 16 11.28 12.33 -10.21
N ILE A 17 11.43 13.59 -9.77
CA ILE A 17 12.73 14.25 -9.62
C ILE A 17 13.60 13.47 -8.62
N GLY A 18 13.05 13.08 -7.46
CA GLY A 18 13.74 12.25 -6.48
C GLY A 18 14.16 10.90 -7.04
N ALA A 19 13.31 10.24 -7.85
CA ALA A 19 13.63 8.98 -8.50
C ALA A 19 14.76 9.14 -9.53
N VAL A 20 14.74 10.20 -10.33
CA VAL A 20 15.81 10.49 -11.30
C VAL A 20 17.12 10.78 -10.57
N ILE A 21 17.12 11.68 -9.58
CA ILE A 21 18.32 12.09 -8.84
C ILE A 21 18.93 10.95 -8.04
N SER A 22 18.10 10.01 -7.55
CA SER A 22 18.56 8.82 -6.81
C SER A 22 19.12 7.71 -7.72
N LEU A 23 19.11 7.87 -9.06
CA LEU A 23 19.73 6.91 -9.97
C LEU A 23 21.25 6.83 -9.72
N PRO A 24 21.80 5.63 -9.42
CA PRO A 24 23.24 5.46 -9.15
C PRO A 24 24.14 5.95 -10.27
N LYS A 25 23.66 5.91 -11.53
CA LYS A 25 24.39 6.38 -12.71
C LYS A 25 24.64 7.89 -12.73
N LEU A 26 23.76 8.68 -12.11
CA LEU A 26 23.89 10.14 -12.10
C LEU A 26 24.88 10.62 -11.03
N LYS A 27 25.21 9.79 -10.04
CA LYS A 27 26.13 10.10 -8.93
C LYS A 27 25.82 11.40 -8.19
N ILE A 28 24.55 11.85 -8.22
CA ILE A 28 24.12 13.09 -7.54
C ILE A 28 23.91 12.84 -6.04
N LEU A 29 23.44 11.64 -5.66
CA LEU A 29 23.22 11.25 -4.28
C LEU A 29 24.04 10.00 -3.93
N SER A 30 24.55 9.98 -2.71
CA SER A 30 25.21 8.83 -2.12
C SER A 30 24.25 7.99 -1.27
N ILE A 31 24.54 6.70 -1.10
CA ILE A 31 23.75 5.79 -0.24
C ILE A 31 23.64 6.34 1.21
N PRO A 32 24.71 6.90 1.83
CA PRO A 32 24.60 7.53 3.14
C PRO A 32 23.59 8.67 3.20
N GLU A 33 23.56 9.56 2.20
CA GLU A 33 22.61 10.68 2.14
C GLU A 33 21.17 10.21 1.96
N MET A 34 20.95 9.18 1.14
CA MET A 34 19.64 8.55 0.99
C MET A 34 19.16 7.93 2.31
N ASN A 35 20.07 7.29 3.06
CA ASN A 35 19.76 6.73 4.38
C ASN A 35 19.41 7.80 5.41
N ILE A 36 20.08 8.96 5.40
CA ILE A 36 19.73 10.10 6.25
C ILE A 36 18.37 10.67 5.85
N SER A 37 18.13 10.84 4.55
CA SER A 37 16.85 11.32 4.02
C SER A 37 15.67 10.42 4.41
N ALA A 38 15.86 9.10 4.38
CA ALA A 38 14.86 8.13 4.85
C ALA A 38 14.53 8.31 6.35
N LYS A 39 15.54 8.60 7.19
CA LYS A 39 15.33 8.91 8.62
C LYS A 39 14.56 10.22 8.82
N CYS A 40 14.89 11.26 8.05
CA CYS A 40 14.17 12.55 8.08
C CYS A 40 12.70 12.39 7.67
N LEU A 41 12.41 11.55 6.67
CA LEU A 41 11.05 11.21 6.27
C LEU A 41 10.28 10.54 7.41
N GLY A 42 10.93 9.66 8.18
CA GLY A 42 10.34 9.06 9.39
C GLY A 42 9.89 10.11 10.41
N LEU A 43 10.74 11.10 10.70
CA LEU A 43 10.41 12.21 11.61
C LEU A 43 9.26 13.09 11.08
N ALA A 44 9.28 13.42 9.79
CA ALA A 44 8.21 14.18 9.15
C ALA A 44 6.87 13.42 9.18
N THR A 45 6.92 12.10 8.96
CA THR A 45 5.75 11.22 9.04
C THR A 45 5.21 11.15 10.46
N LEU A 46 6.07 11.14 11.48
CA LEU A 46 5.65 11.18 12.88
C LEU A 46 4.91 12.49 13.22
N MET A 47 5.40 13.63 12.73
CA MET A 47 4.68 14.90 12.86
C MET A 47 3.34 14.88 12.11
N LEU A 48 3.28 14.27 10.93
CA LEU A 48 2.03 14.10 10.19
C LEU A 48 1.03 13.24 10.97
N ILE A 49 1.45 12.10 11.52
CA ILE A 49 0.60 11.22 12.33
C ILE A 49 0.10 11.96 13.58
N ALA A 50 0.97 12.71 14.26
CA ALA A 50 0.56 13.52 15.42
C ALA A 50 -0.50 14.57 15.02
N LYS A 51 -0.31 15.26 13.90
CA LYS A 51 -1.31 16.20 13.35
C LYS A 51 -2.63 15.51 13.03
N LEU A 52 -2.58 14.32 12.40
CA LEU A 52 -3.77 13.54 12.10
C LEU A 52 -4.50 13.10 13.38
N GLY A 53 -3.78 12.68 14.42
CA GLY A 53 -4.35 12.36 15.72
C GLY A 53 -5.10 13.54 16.35
N VAL A 54 -4.52 14.75 16.29
CA VAL A 54 -5.18 15.98 16.76
C VAL A 54 -6.42 16.31 15.92
N LEU A 55 -6.38 16.10 14.60
CA LEU A 55 -7.53 16.31 13.71
C LEU A 55 -8.66 15.28 13.96
N MET A 56 -8.31 14.05 14.34
CA MET A 56 -9.25 12.98 14.62
C MET A 56 -9.95 13.13 15.97
N GLY A 57 -9.27 13.64 17.01
CA GLY A 57 -9.79 13.73 18.37
C GLY A 57 -11.21 14.32 18.47
N PRO A 58 -11.45 15.54 17.95
CA PRO A 58 -12.79 16.15 17.94
C PRO A 58 -13.83 15.40 17.11
N ASN A 59 -13.40 14.56 16.16
CA ASN A 59 -14.25 13.86 15.20
C ASN A 59 -14.41 12.36 15.51
N LEU A 60 -13.97 11.89 16.68
CA LEU A 60 -14.02 10.48 17.08
C LEU A 60 -15.43 9.88 16.95
N VAL A 61 -16.47 10.63 17.30
CA VAL A 61 -17.86 10.17 17.20
C VAL A 61 -18.27 9.92 15.73
N LYS A 62 -17.92 10.84 14.83
CA LYS A 62 -18.17 10.72 13.38
C LYS A 62 -17.40 9.53 12.78
N LEU A 63 -16.21 9.27 13.31
CA LEU A 63 -15.39 8.12 12.94
C LEU A 63 -15.96 6.79 13.43
N MET A 64 -16.45 6.73 14.67
CA MET A 64 -17.12 5.53 15.19
C MET A 64 -18.38 5.19 14.39
N GLN A 65 -19.16 6.20 13.97
CA GLN A 65 -20.30 6.02 13.08
C GLN A 65 -19.88 5.45 11.71
N SER A 66 -18.66 5.76 11.27
CA SER A 66 -18.05 5.22 10.05
C SER A 66 -17.28 3.92 10.29
N GLY A 67 -17.25 3.40 11.53
CA GLY A 67 -16.40 2.28 11.95
C GLY A 67 -16.68 1.00 11.17
N LEU A 68 -17.95 0.70 10.88
CA LEU A 68 -18.31 -0.44 10.02
C LEU A 68 -17.76 -0.26 8.60
N ALA A 69 -17.91 0.93 8.01
CA ALA A 69 -17.38 1.20 6.67
C ALA A 69 -15.86 1.04 6.62
N LEU A 70 -15.17 1.52 7.67
CA LEU A 70 -13.73 1.36 7.82
C LEU A 70 -13.31 -0.10 8.05
N CYS A 71 -14.12 -0.93 8.73
CA CYS A 71 -13.85 -2.37 8.81
C CYS A 71 -14.09 -3.08 7.47
N PHE A 72 -15.13 -2.69 6.73
CA PHE A 72 -15.44 -3.27 5.42
C PHE A 72 -14.41 -2.91 4.35
N GLN A 73 -13.77 -1.72 4.44
CA GLN A 73 -12.75 -1.36 3.46
C GLN A 73 -11.57 -2.34 3.48
N GLU A 74 -11.23 -2.87 4.66
CA GLU A 74 -10.08 -3.75 4.84
C GLU A 74 -10.25 -5.00 3.98
N LEU A 75 -11.49 -5.51 3.87
CA LEU A 75 -11.83 -6.58 2.94
C LEU A 75 -11.50 -6.20 1.49
N GLY A 76 -11.72 -4.95 1.09
CA GLY A 76 -11.36 -4.44 -0.23
C GLY A 76 -9.84 -4.45 -0.47
N HIS A 77 -9.05 -4.00 0.52
CA HIS A 77 -7.58 -4.07 0.44
C HIS A 77 -7.09 -5.51 0.35
N PHE A 78 -7.65 -6.42 1.14
CA PHE A 78 -7.25 -7.84 1.14
C PHE A 78 -7.72 -8.62 -0.09
N ILE A 79 -9.00 -8.50 -0.44
CA ILE A 79 -9.54 -9.19 -1.63
C ILE A 79 -8.83 -8.68 -2.87
N GLY A 80 -8.55 -7.37 -2.95
CA GLY A 80 -7.81 -6.79 -4.07
C GLY A 80 -6.43 -7.43 -4.26
N THR A 81 -5.62 -7.51 -3.19
CA THR A 81 -4.26 -8.06 -3.29
C THR A 81 -4.25 -9.56 -3.57
N ILE A 82 -5.15 -10.32 -2.95
CA ILE A 82 -5.19 -11.78 -3.13
C ILE A 82 -5.82 -12.15 -4.48
N LEU A 83 -6.98 -11.59 -4.81
CA LEU A 83 -7.76 -12.00 -5.98
C LEU A 83 -7.08 -11.62 -7.29
N PHE A 84 -6.41 -10.46 -7.32
CA PHE A 84 -5.71 -9.98 -8.52
C PHE A 84 -4.20 -10.23 -8.44
N GLY A 85 -3.58 -9.96 -7.28
CA GLY A 85 -2.14 -10.08 -7.13
C GLY A 85 -1.64 -11.52 -7.19
N LEU A 86 -2.31 -12.48 -6.54
CA LEU A 86 -1.87 -13.87 -6.52
C LEU A 86 -1.87 -14.52 -7.92
N PRO A 87 -2.93 -14.42 -8.75
CA PRO A 87 -2.88 -14.94 -10.11
C PRO A 87 -1.77 -14.31 -10.95
N ILE A 88 -1.58 -12.98 -10.86
CA ILE A 88 -0.54 -12.28 -11.61
C ILE A 88 0.85 -12.75 -11.16
N ALA A 89 1.08 -12.87 -9.85
CA ALA A 89 2.36 -13.37 -9.31
C ALA A 89 2.66 -14.80 -9.79
N LEU A 90 1.64 -15.68 -9.83
CA LEU A 90 1.78 -17.04 -10.35
C LEU A 90 2.06 -17.06 -11.86
N MET A 91 1.41 -16.20 -12.65
CA MET A 91 1.67 -16.06 -14.08
C MET A 91 3.10 -15.58 -14.37
N LEU A 92 3.63 -14.71 -13.50
CA LEU A 92 5.03 -14.26 -13.55
C LEU A 92 6.02 -15.35 -13.08
N GLY A 93 5.53 -16.51 -12.63
CA GLY A 93 6.34 -17.66 -12.23
C GLY A 93 6.89 -17.58 -10.81
N LEU A 94 6.34 -16.71 -9.96
CA LEU A 94 6.66 -16.70 -8.54
C LEU A 94 6.08 -17.95 -7.87
N GLY A 95 6.86 -18.59 -6.99
CA GLY A 95 6.42 -19.76 -6.25
C GLY A 95 5.78 -19.37 -4.94
N ARG A 96 6.28 -19.92 -3.84
CA ARG A 96 5.82 -19.57 -2.49
C ARG A 96 6.09 -18.11 -2.14
N GLU A 97 7.00 -17.45 -2.86
CA GLU A 97 7.19 -16.00 -2.82
C GLU A 97 5.88 -15.24 -3.10
N SER A 98 5.00 -15.79 -3.94
CA SER A 98 3.69 -15.18 -4.23
C SER A 98 2.78 -15.12 -3.01
N ILE A 99 2.88 -16.07 -2.06
CA ILE A 99 2.10 -16.05 -0.82
C ILE A 99 2.50 -14.82 -0.01
N GLY A 100 3.80 -14.68 0.26
CA GLY A 100 4.34 -13.57 1.02
C GLY A 100 4.14 -12.21 0.35
N ALA A 101 4.08 -12.16 -0.98
CA ALA A 101 3.93 -10.93 -1.75
C ALA A 101 2.47 -10.48 -1.98
N THR A 102 1.47 -11.32 -1.70
CA THR A 102 0.07 -11.04 -2.12
C THR A 102 -0.96 -11.18 -1.02
N TYR A 103 -0.59 -11.77 0.11
CA TYR A 103 -1.50 -11.85 1.26
C TYR A 103 -1.73 -10.49 1.93
N SER A 104 -0.94 -9.44 1.63
CA SER A 104 -1.19 -8.10 2.15
C SER A 104 -0.46 -7.03 1.33
N ILE A 105 -0.49 -5.77 1.79
CA ILE A 105 0.36 -4.66 1.29
C ILE A 105 1.77 -4.68 1.95
N ASP A 106 2.02 -5.69 2.79
CA ASP A 106 3.31 -6.04 3.37
C ASP A 106 3.93 -4.88 4.14
N ARG A 107 3.16 -4.36 5.09
CA ARG A 107 3.61 -3.37 6.08
C ARG A 107 4.30 -4.08 7.25
N GLU A 108 4.89 -3.30 8.15
CA GLU A 108 5.67 -3.76 9.30
C GLU A 108 5.02 -4.90 10.10
N PRO A 109 3.73 -4.86 10.49
CA PRO A 109 3.11 -5.99 11.20
C PRO A 109 2.98 -7.24 10.32
N ASN A 110 2.86 -7.08 9.01
CA ASN A 110 2.73 -8.19 8.08
C ASN A 110 4.09 -8.91 7.95
N ILE A 111 5.20 -8.17 7.84
CA ILE A 111 6.55 -8.74 7.86
C ILE A 111 6.75 -9.58 9.12
N ALA A 112 6.31 -9.08 10.29
CA ALA A 112 6.41 -9.81 11.55
C ALA A 112 5.62 -11.15 11.50
N ILE A 113 4.40 -11.15 10.93
CA ILE A 113 3.60 -12.38 10.76
C ILE A 113 4.35 -13.43 9.93
N ILE A 114 4.97 -13.04 8.82
CA ILE A 114 5.69 -13.97 7.95
C ILE A 114 7.01 -14.41 8.57
N ALA A 115 7.73 -13.50 9.22
CA ALA A 115 8.95 -13.81 9.95
C ALA A 115 8.70 -14.88 11.01
N GLU A 116 7.61 -14.75 11.79
CA GLU A 116 7.25 -15.72 12.83
C GLU A 116 6.79 -17.06 12.25
N LYS A 117 5.98 -17.04 11.18
CA LYS A 117 5.35 -18.27 10.66
C LYS A 117 6.25 -19.07 9.70
N TYR A 118 7.08 -18.40 8.91
CA TYR A 118 7.88 -19.01 7.85
C TYR A 118 9.38 -18.68 7.96
N GLY A 119 9.77 -17.63 8.67
CA GLY A 119 11.13 -17.10 8.68
C GLY A 119 11.40 -16.16 7.50
N LEU A 120 12.22 -15.12 7.69
CA LEU A 120 12.52 -14.14 6.64
C LEU A 120 13.36 -14.71 5.49
N ASP A 121 14.13 -15.78 5.73
CA ASP A 121 14.93 -16.46 4.70
C ASP A 121 14.08 -17.38 3.80
N SER A 122 12.83 -17.64 4.18
CA SER A 122 11.90 -18.44 3.38
C SER A 122 11.53 -17.75 2.06
N PRO A 123 11.00 -18.50 1.07
CA PRO A 123 10.38 -17.90 -0.11
C PRO A 123 9.34 -16.83 0.24
N GLU A 124 8.47 -17.09 1.21
CA GLU A 124 7.47 -16.14 1.71
C GLU A 124 8.10 -14.88 2.29
N GLY A 125 9.16 -15.05 3.08
CA GLY A 125 9.96 -13.96 3.63
C GLY A 125 10.57 -13.07 2.54
N ARG A 126 11.09 -13.67 1.48
CA ARG A 126 11.59 -12.93 0.30
C ARG A 126 10.46 -12.17 -0.42
N GLY A 127 9.28 -12.78 -0.53
CA GLY A 127 8.10 -12.15 -1.12
C GLY A 127 7.65 -10.90 -0.36
N VAL A 128 7.41 -11.03 0.95
CA VAL A 128 6.95 -9.92 1.80
C VAL A 128 7.97 -8.77 1.83
N MET A 129 9.26 -9.09 1.88
CA MET A 129 10.33 -8.08 1.88
C MET A 129 10.43 -7.35 0.54
N ALA A 130 10.26 -8.06 -0.58
CA ALA A 130 10.26 -7.44 -1.90
C ALA A 130 9.13 -6.41 -2.04
N VAL A 131 7.91 -6.76 -1.62
CA VAL A 131 6.76 -5.85 -1.67
C VAL A 131 6.88 -4.72 -0.66
N TYR A 132 7.41 -4.97 0.54
CA TYR A 132 7.67 -3.89 1.48
C TYR A 132 8.60 -2.82 0.89
N ILE A 133 9.74 -3.24 0.33
CA ILE A 133 10.75 -2.34 -0.23
C ILE A 133 10.24 -1.66 -1.49
N CYS A 134 9.86 -2.44 -2.51
CA CYS A 134 9.42 -1.89 -3.80
C CYS A 134 8.08 -1.18 -3.67
N GLY A 135 7.15 -1.74 -2.91
CA GLY A 135 5.82 -1.19 -2.71
C GLY A 135 5.87 0.17 -2.03
N THR A 136 6.72 0.40 -1.03
CA THR A 136 6.83 1.73 -0.40
C THR A 136 7.27 2.81 -1.39
N LEU A 137 8.22 2.46 -2.28
CA LEU A 137 8.77 3.38 -3.27
C LEU A 137 7.78 3.66 -4.40
N PHE A 138 7.31 2.61 -5.07
CA PHE A 138 6.44 2.74 -6.25
C PHE A 138 4.98 2.97 -5.89
N GLY A 139 4.54 2.45 -4.75
CA GLY A 139 3.15 2.53 -4.28
C GLY A 139 2.71 3.94 -3.96
N ALA A 140 3.59 4.80 -3.41
CA ALA A 140 3.26 6.20 -3.17
C ALA A 140 3.01 6.96 -4.48
N ILE A 141 3.84 6.69 -5.51
CA ILE A 141 3.68 7.25 -6.86
C ILE A 141 2.37 6.77 -7.47
N TRP A 142 2.17 5.45 -7.48
CA TRP A 142 1.00 4.82 -8.07
C TRP A 142 -0.30 5.27 -7.40
N LEU A 143 -0.39 5.20 -6.07
CA LEU A 143 -1.60 5.57 -5.34
C LEU A 143 -1.85 7.08 -5.39
N GLY A 144 -0.82 7.92 -5.33
CA GLY A 144 -0.98 9.37 -5.53
C GLY A 144 -1.58 9.68 -6.90
N PHE A 145 -1.06 9.03 -7.95
CA PHE A 145 -1.56 9.18 -9.31
C PHE A 145 -2.99 8.68 -9.48
N VAL A 146 -3.26 7.42 -9.11
CA VAL A 146 -4.57 6.78 -9.27
C VAL A 146 -5.63 7.52 -8.43
N ALA A 147 -5.32 7.87 -7.18
CA ALA A 147 -6.27 8.58 -6.33
C ALA A 147 -6.62 9.97 -6.88
N GLY A 148 -5.63 10.72 -7.38
CA GLY A 148 -5.86 12.00 -8.03
C GLY A 148 -6.70 11.88 -9.30
N PHE A 149 -6.38 10.89 -10.14
CA PHE A 149 -7.14 10.60 -11.36
C PHE A 149 -8.59 10.24 -11.05
N VAL A 150 -8.82 9.27 -10.15
CA VAL A 150 -10.17 8.83 -9.80
C VAL A 150 -10.97 9.96 -9.12
N ALA A 151 -10.32 10.77 -8.27
CA ALA A 151 -10.97 11.95 -7.69
C ALA A 151 -11.42 12.95 -8.76
N SER A 152 -10.62 13.14 -9.82
CA SER A 152 -10.98 14.03 -10.95
C SER A 152 -12.21 13.55 -11.74
N LEU A 153 -12.51 12.25 -11.72
CA LEU A 153 -13.67 11.69 -12.43
C LEU A 153 -15.00 12.07 -11.76
N ASN A 154 -14.99 12.48 -10.49
CA ASN A 154 -16.19 12.79 -9.69
C ASN A 154 -17.23 11.66 -9.63
N ILE A 155 -16.82 10.41 -9.85
CA ILE A 155 -17.70 9.22 -9.80
C ILE A 155 -17.84 8.71 -8.36
N ILE A 156 -16.74 8.74 -7.60
CA ILE A 156 -16.67 8.21 -6.24
C ILE A 156 -16.67 9.37 -5.25
N HIS A 157 -17.44 9.25 -4.17
CA HIS A 157 -17.48 10.25 -3.12
C HIS A 157 -16.07 10.46 -2.50
N PRO A 158 -15.60 11.72 -2.31
CA PRO A 158 -14.24 12.00 -1.83
C PRO A 158 -13.90 11.34 -0.49
N TYR A 159 -14.88 11.17 0.41
CA TYR A 159 -14.67 10.45 1.68
C TYR A 159 -14.41 8.95 1.49
N ALA A 160 -15.06 8.31 0.52
CA ALA A 160 -14.78 6.90 0.23
C ALA A 160 -13.39 6.73 -0.39
N LEU A 161 -12.97 7.66 -1.25
CA LEU A 161 -11.60 7.69 -1.77
C LEU A 161 -10.58 7.96 -0.66
N ALA A 162 -10.90 8.85 0.27
CA ALA A 162 -10.05 9.15 1.41
C ALA A 162 -9.88 7.94 2.33
N MET A 163 -10.94 7.19 2.59
CA MET A 163 -10.87 5.92 3.32
C MET A 163 -9.97 4.92 2.55
N GLY A 164 -10.20 4.71 1.25
CA GLY A 164 -9.37 3.82 0.45
C GLY A 164 -7.88 4.20 0.37
N ALA A 165 -7.54 5.49 0.57
CA ALA A 165 -6.17 6.00 0.64
C ALA A 165 -5.40 5.58 1.91
N GLY A 166 -6.10 5.24 3.00
CA GLY A 166 -5.48 4.80 4.23
C GLY A 166 -5.13 3.31 4.19
N VAL A 167 -4.04 2.97 3.49
CA VAL A 167 -3.61 1.58 3.22
C VAL A 167 -2.64 0.99 4.27
N GLY A 168 -2.48 1.65 5.42
CA GLY A 168 -1.52 1.28 6.46
C GLY A 168 -0.08 1.75 6.19
N SER A 169 0.16 2.54 5.13
CA SER A 169 1.43 3.21 4.86
C SER A 169 1.27 4.73 4.95
N GLY A 170 2.03 5.36 5.84
CA GLY A 170 2.00 6.82 6.00
C GLY A 170 2.39 7.58 4.74
N SER A 171 3.39 7.11 3.99
CA SER A 171 3.83 7.76 2.74
C SER A 171 2.79 7.61 1.62
N MET A 172 2.20 6.42 1.46
CA MET A 172 1.15 6.20 0.46
C MET A 172 -0.14 6.95 0.79
N MET A 173 -0.53 6.95 2.07
CA MET A 173 -1.68 7.71 2.55
C MET A 173 -1.47 9.20 2.36
N ALA A 174 -0.31 9.75 2.73
CA ALA A 174 0.00 11.16 2.49
C ALA A 174 -0.09 11.51 1.00
N ALA A 175 0.41 10.60 0.15
CA ALA A 175 0.41 10.80 -1.29
C ALA A 175 -0.99 10.82 -1.90
N SER A 176 -1.77 9.79 -1.63
CA SER A 176 -3.13 9.64 -2.16
C SER A 176 -4.10 10.64 -1.55
N SER A 177 -4.09 10.85 -0.23
CA SER A 177 -4.98 11.83 0.43
C SER A 177 -4.65 13.27 0.05
N GLY A 178 -3.37 13.61 -0.13
CA GLY A 178 -2.96 14.91 -0.67
C GLY A 178 -3.48 15.14 -2.09
N ALA A 179 -3.50 14.09 -2.92
CA ALA A 179 -4.04 14.16 -4.27
C ALA A 179 -5.54 14.38 -4.30
N ILE A 180 -6.29 13.65 -3.48
CA ILE A 180 -7.74 13.81 -3.37
C ILE A 180 -8.09 15.19 -2.80
N ALA A 181 -7.36 15.66 -1.78
CA ALA A 181 -7.58 16.97 -1.16
C ALA A 181 -7.32 18.13 -2.14
N ALA A 182 -6.34 18.00 -3.03
CA ALA A 182 -6.09 18.99 -4.07
C ALA A 182 -7.17 18.97 -5.18
N ALA A 183 -7.74 17.80 -5.47
CA ALA A 183 -8.86 17.69 -6.41
C ALA A 183 -10.17 18.27 -5.85
N VAL A 184 -10.40 18.14 -4.53
CA VAL A 184 -11.59 18.66 -3.84
C VAL A 184 -11.19 19.52 -2.62
N PRO A 185 -10.73 20.77 -2.83
CA PRO A 185 -10.20 21.61 -1.75
C PRO A 185 -11.20 21.92 -0.64
N SER A 186 -12.50 21.99 -0.95
CA SER A 186 -13.57 22.24 0.02
C SER A 186 -13.68 21.14 1.09
N MET A 187 -13.23 19.93 0.79
CA MET A 187 -13.31 18.76 1.68
C MET A 187 -11.93 18.33 2.22
N ALA A 188 -10.87 19.11 1.97
CA ALA A 188 -9.48 18.71 2.25
C ALA A 188 -9.24 18.26 3.70
N LYS A 189 -9.82 18.96 4.68
CA LYS A 189 -9.66 18.63 6.10
C LYS A 189 -10.29 17.27 6.44
N ASP A 190 -11.50 17.04 5.93
CA ASP A 190 -12.24 15.79 6.15
C ASP A 190 -11.59 14.63 5.40
N ILE A 191 -11.06 14.86 4.20
CA ILE A 191 -10.27 13.87 3.43
C ILE A 191 -9.06 13.41 4.23
N LEU A 192 -8.23 14.34 4.72
CA LEU A 192 -7.05 13.99 5.51
C LEU A 192 -7.42 13.27 6.80
N MET A 193 -8.51 13.68 7.46
CA MET A 193 -9.01 13.03 8.66
C MET A 193 -9.46 11.58 8.37
N TYR A 194 -10.29 11.35 7.36
CA TYR A 194 -10.77 10.01 7.01
C TYR A 194 -9.63 9.10 6.56
N ALA A 195 -8.68 9.62 5.76
CA ALA A 195 -7.51 8.87 5.33
C ALA A 195 -6.59 8.49 6.49
N GLY A 196 -6.33 9.44 7.41
CA GLY A 196 -5.52 9.18 8.60
C GLY A 196 -6.16 8.14 9.52
N ALA A 197 -7.46 8.26 9.76
CA ALA A 197 -8.18 7.33 10.62
C ALA A 197 -8.25 5.93 10.03
N SER A 198 -8.52 5.85 8.72
CA SER A 198 -8.43 4.61 7.97
C SER A 198 -7.05 3.99 8.10
N ASN A 199 -5.98 4.74 7.84
CA ASN A 199 -4.62 4.23 7.90
C ASN A 199 -4.27 3.68 9.29
N LEU A 200 -4.71 4.36 10.35
CA LEU A 200 -4.55 3.88 11.72
C LEU A 200 -5.33 2.58 11.96
N LEU A 201 -6.57 2.50 11.48
CA LEU A 201 -7.40 1.30 11.63
C LEU A 201 -6.77 0.10 10.91
N THR A 202 -6.29 0.29 9.68
CA THR A 202 -5.56 -0.72 8.91
C THR A 202 -4.34 -1.23 9.67
N SER A 203 -3.58 -0.34 10.31
CA SER A 203 -2.40 -0.74 11.09
C SER A 203 -2.73 -1.56 12.34
N ILE A 204 -3.96 -1.47 12.89
CA ILE A 204 -4.37 -2.19 14.10
C ILE A 204 -5.20 -3.43 13.75
N ILE A 205 -6.33 -3.23 13.08
CA ILE A 205 -7.29 -4.29 12.74
C ILE A 205 -6.73 -5.16 11.61
N GLY A 206 -6.00 -4.56 10.66
CA GLY A 206 -5.47 -5.27 9.51
C GLY A 206 -4.50 -6.39 9.90
N VAL A 207 -3.84 -6.31 11.06
CA VAL A 207 -2.98 -7.39 11.58
C VAL A 207 -3.77 -8.66 11.87
N TYR A 208 -4.90 -8.52 12.55
CA TYR A 208 -5.77 -9.65 12.88
C TYR A 208 -6.38 -10.26 11.62
N PHE A 209 -6.82 -9.42 10.68
CA PHE A 209 -7.29 -9.90 9.38
C PHE A 209 -6.20 -10.59 8.58
N ALA A 210 -4.98 -10.04 8.54
CA ALA A 210 -3.85 -10.64 7.85
C ALA A 210 -3.53 -12.03 8.40
N LEU A 211 -3.51 -12.17 9.73
CA LEU A 211 -3.20 -13.41 10.42
C LEU A 211 -4.29 -14.48 10.26
N PHE A 212 -5.56 -14.12 10.49
CA PHE A 212 -6.66 -15.09 10.58
C PHE A 212 -7.45 -15.29 9.29
N VAL A 213 -7.40 -14.34 8.35
CA VAL A 213 -8.18 -14.38 7.11
C VAL A 213 -7.26 -14.39 5.91
N SER A 214 -6.48 -13.33 5.72
CA SER A 214 -5.77 -13.08 4.48
C SER A 214 -4.71 -14.15 4.19
N LEU A 215 -3.86 -14.47 5.16
CA LEU A 215 -2.82 -15.46 4.98
C LEU A 215 -3.38 -16.88 4.77
N PRO A 216 -4.33 -17.40 5.59
CA PRO A 216 -4.96 -18.68 5.30
C PRO A 216 -5.64 -18.76 3.93
N VAL A 217 -6.36 -17.71 3.53
CA VAL A 217 -7.03 -17.64 2.21
C VAL A 217 -6.00 -17.63 1.08
N THR A 218 -4.92 -16.87 1.23
CA THR A 218 -3.84 -16.81 0.22
C THR A 218 -3.18 -18.18 0.05
N VAL A 219 -2.88 -18.89 1.15
CA VAL A 219 -2.31 -20.24 1.08
C VAL A 219 -3.29 -21.21 0.40
N PHE A 220 -4.57 -21.14 0.74
CA PHE A 220 -5.60 -21.97 0.13
C PHE A 220 -5.70 -21.73 -1.39
N LEU A 221 -5.78 -20.45 -1.80
CA LEU A 221 -5.85 -20.09 -3.22
C LEU A 221 -4.56 -20.42 -3.96
N TYR A 222 -3.39 -20.24 -3.34
CA TYR A 222 -2.11 -20.62 -3.92
C TYR A 222 -2.10 -22.12 -4.26
N ASN A 223 -2.50 -22.97 -3.32
CA ASN A 223 -2.53 -24.42 -3.52
C ASN A 223 -3.52 -24.83 -4.64
N LYS A 224 -4.60 -24.07 -4.82
CA LYS A 224 -5.61 -24.33 -5.86
C LYS A 224 -5.21 -23.79 -7.23
N LEU A 225 -4.60 -22.60 -7.29
CA LEU A 225 -4.28 -21.90 -8.53
C LEU A 225 -2.90 -22.26 -9.09
N SER A 226 -1.92 -22.55 -8.22
CA SER A 226 -0.56 -22.90 -8.63
C SER A 226 -0.51 -24.09 -9.63
N PRO A 227 -1.27 -25.19 -9.44
CA PRO A 227 -1.28 -26.30 -10.41
C PRO A 227 -1.83 -25.94 -11.80
N ILE A 228 -2.69 -24.91 -11.87
CA ILE A 228 -3.43 -24.49 -13.07
C ILE A 228 -2.66 -23.40 -13.83
N ILE A 229 -2.18 -22.38 -13.10
CA ILE A 229 -1.63 -21.13 -13.66
C ILE A 229 -0.10 -21.09 -13.54
N GLY A 230 0.50 -21.88 -12.66
CA GLY A 230 1.96 -21.95 -12.41
C GLY A 230 2.77 -22.61 -13.52
N VAL A 231 2.44 -22.34 -14.78
CA VAL A 231 3.04 -22.92 -16.01
C VAL A 231 4.56 -22.74 -16.04
N SER A 232 5.09 -21.66 -15.44
CA SER A 232 6.53 -21.39 -15.35
C SER A 232 7.28 -22.33 -14.38
N GLN A 233 6.63 -22.79 -13.29
CA GLN A 233 7.26 -23.75 -12.37
C GLN A 233 7.48 -25.11 -13.02
N ARG A 234 6.53 -25.60 -13.84
CA ARG A 234 6.73 -26.85 -14.60
C ARG A 234 7.93 -26.74 -15.54
N LYS A 235 8.02 -25.65 -16.33
CA LYS A 235 9.16 -25.43 -17.23
C LYS A 235 10.50 -25.27 -16.52
N ARG A 236 10.54 -24.64 -15.34
CA ARG A 236 11.77 -24.46 -14.55
C ARG A 236 12.22 -25.76 -13.87
N LEU A 237 11.30 -26.65 -13.52
CA LEU A 237 11.58 -28.00 -13.02
C LEU A 237 11.96 -28.97 -14.17
N GLU A 238 11.40 -28.78 -15.36
CA GLU A 238 11.67 -29.62 -16.55
C GLU A 238 12.92 -29.21 -17.33
N GLY A 239 13.30 -27.92 -17.32
CA GLY A 239 14.48 -27.37 -18.01
C GLY A 239 15.76 -27.33 -17.17
N GLY A 240 15.73 -27.90 -15.94
CA GLY A 240 16.89 -28.05 -15.06
C GLY A 240 17.63 -29.38 -15.23
N LYS A 241 17.69 -29.91 -16.47
CA LYS A 241 18.56 -31.02 -16.85
C LYS A 241 19.72 -30.49 -17.69
#